data_AF-A0A933WPJ8-F1
#
_entry.id   AF-A0A933WPJ8-F1
#
_cell.length_a   1.000
_cell.length_b   1.000
_cell.length_c   1.000
_cell.angle_alpha   90.00
_cell.angle_beta   90.00
_cell.angle_gamma   90.00
#
_symmetry.space_group_name_H-M   'P 1'
#
loop_
_entity.id
_entity.type
_entity.pdbx_description
1 polymer ?
#
loop_
_entity_poly.entity_id
_entity_poly.type
_entity_poly.pdbx_seq_one_letter_code
_entity_poly.pdbx_strand_id
1 'polypeptide(L)' 'MSKELCFVIDQISREKGISRDALLNVLEAALLSAVRKKFGGRTNIDLRISPKNCDIEVFETKQVVESAVN' A
#
# COMPACT_ATOMS: atom_id res chain seq x y z
N MET A 1 2.31 -3.34 16.33
CA MET A 1 1.18 -2.55 15.79
C MET A 1 0.58 -3.12 14.49
N SER A 2 1.15 -4.16 13.86
CA SER A 2 0.62 -4.75 12.61
C SER A 2 -0.62 -5.66 12.76
N LYS A 3 -0.87 -6.20 13.96
CA LYS A 3 -2.00 -7.11 14.22
C LYS A 3 -3.39 -6.45 14.12
N GLU A 4 -3.48 -5.15 14.37
CA GLU A 4 -4.75 -4.40 14.31
C GLU A 4 -5.32 -4.36 12.89
N LEU A 5 -4.47 -4.09 11.88
CA LEU A 5 -4.92 -3.96 10.50
C LEU A 5 -5.46 -5.29 9.96
N CYS A 6 -4.78 -6.39 10.25
CA CYS A 6 -5.24 -7.73 9.88
C CYS A 6 -6.56 -8.09 10.57
N PHE A 7 -6.73 -7.74 11.84
CA PHE A 7 -8.00 -7.97 12.54
C PHE A 7 -9.16 -7.20 11.91
N VAL A 8 -8.94 -5.94 11.52
CA VAL A 8 -9.96 -5.11 10.86
C VAL A 8 -10.32 -5.67 9.48
N ILE A 9 -9.32 -6.07 8.68
CA ILE A 9 -9.56 -6.69 7.36
C ILE A 9 -10.36 -7.99 7.52
N ASP A 10 -10.06 -8.79 8.53
CA ASP A 10 -10.78 -10.03 8.84
C ASP A 10 -12.24 -9.78 9.22
N GLN A 11 -12.49 -8.75 10.03
CA GLN A 11 -13.86 -8.36 10.37
C GLN A 11 -14.64 -7.92 9.13
N ILE A 12 -14.06 -7.03 8.32
CA ILE A 12 -14.73 -6.52 7.12
C ILE A 12 -14.98 -7.65 6.12
N SER A 13 -14.02 -8.56 5.97
CA SER A 13 -14.17 -9.75 5.12
C SER A 13 -15.36 -10.61 5.55
N ARG A 14 -15.52 -10.84 6.86
CA ARG A 14 -16.66 -11.59 7.42
C ARG A 14 -17.99 -10.86 7.29
N GLU A 15 -18.02 -9.56 7.59
CA GLU A 15 -19.27 -8.78 7.59
C GLU A 15 -19.79 -8.48 6.18
N LYS A 16 -18.88 -8.20 5.24
CA LYS A 16 -19.22 -7.84 3.87
C LYS A 16 -19.16 -9.01 2.89
N GLY A 17 -18.66 -10.17 3.32
CA GLY A 17 -18.48 -11.35 2.45
C GLY A 17 -17.44 -11.13 1.35
N ILE A 18 -16.50 -10.20 1.54
CA ILE A 18 -15.47 -9.86 0.56
C ILE A 18 -14.22 -10.68 0.87
N SER A 19 -13.53 -11.20 -0.16
CA SER A 19 -12.27 -11.91 0.05
C SER A 19 -11.19 -10.96 0.59
N ARG A 20 -10.30 -11.49 1.45
CA ARG A 20 -9.15 -10.71 1.97
C ARG A 20 -8.33 -10.10 0.85
N ASP A 21 -8.08 -10.85 -0.21
CA ASP A 21 -7.26 -10.39 -1.34
C ASP A 21 -7.87 -9.18 -2.04
N ALA A 22 -9.20 -9.16 -2.21
CA ALA A 22 -9.88 -8.01 -2.79
C ALA A 22 -9.78 -6.77 -1.89
N LEU A 23 -9.94 -6.94 -0.57
CA LEU A 23 -9.79 -5.84 0.40
C LEU A 23 -8.36 -5.29 0.42
N LEU A 24 -7.36 -6.18 0.41
CA LEU A 24 -5.95 -5.80 0.37
C LEU A 24 -5.61 -5.01 -0.89
N ASN A 25 -6.08 -5.46 -2.06
CA ASN A 25 -5.88 -4.75 -3.32
C ASN A 25 -6.52 -3.36 -3.31
N VAL A 26 -7.73 -3.23 -2.76
CA VAL A 26 -8.42 -1.93 -2.64
C VAL A 26 -7.67 -1.00 -1.69
N LEU A 27 -7.21 -1.52 -0.55
CA LEU A 27 -6.40 -0.78 0.42
C LEU A 27 -5.07 -0.31 -0.20
N GLU A 28 -4.40 -1.18 -0.94
CA GLU A 28 -3.15 -0.87 -1.64
C GLU A 28 -3.36 0.27 -2.63
N ALA A 29 -4.38 0.19 -3.49
CA ALA A 29 -4.71 1.23 -4.45
C ALA A 29 -5.13 2.56 -3.79
N ALA A 30 -5.90 2.50 -2.70
CA ALA A 30 -6.34 3.68 -1.97
C ALA A 30 -5.15 4.40 -1.30
N LEU A 31 -4.27 3.65 -0.63
CA LEU A 31 -3.07 4.19 -0.02
C LEU A 31 -2.11 4.74 -1.08
N LEU A 32 -1.90 4.02 -2.17
CA LEU A 32 -1.08 4.47 -3.30
C LEU A 32 -1.59 5.81 -3.86
N SER A 33 -2.90 5.95 -4.02
CA SER A 33 -3.53 7.20 -4.49
C SER A 33 -3.31 8.35 -3.49
N ALA A 34 -3.52 8.10 -2.19
CA ALA A 34 -3.28 9.08 -1.14
C ALA A 34 -1.81 9.54 -1.07
N VAL A 35 -0.89 8.58 -1.20
CA VAL A 35 0.56 8.85 -1.21
C VAL A 35 0.97 9.64 -2.45
N ARG A 36 0.52 9.25 -3.65
CA ARG A 36 0.75 10.01 -4.89
C ARG A 36 0.27 11.46 -4.79
N LYS A 37 -0.89 11.67 -4.16
CA LYS A 37 -1.44 13.01 -3.91
C LYS A 37 -0.59 13.82 -2.92
N LYS A 38 -0.07 13.18 -1.86
CA LYS A 38 0.77 13.83 -0.84
C LYS A 38 2.17 14.18 -1.37
N PHE A 39 2.76 13.34 -2.23
CA PHE A 39 4.11 13.51 -2.77
C PHE A 39 4.17 14.27 -4.10
N GLY A 40 3.13 15.04 -4.43
CA GLY A 40 3.18 16.03 -5.51
C GLY A 40 3.35 15.47 -6.92
N GLY A 41 2.84 14.27 -7.20
CA GLY A 41 2.89 13.68 -8.55
C GLY A 41 4.13 12.86 -8.86
N ARG A 42 4.93 12.49 -7.85
CA ARG A 42 5.96 11.45 -8.04
C ARG A 42 5.27 10.13 -8.41
N THR A 43 5.50 9.67 -9.63
CA THR A 43 4.88 8.48 -10.23
C THR A 43 5.50 7.17 -9.76
N ASN A 44 6.68 7.24 -9.16
CA ASN A 44 7.53 6.06 -8.95
C ASN A 44 7.40 5.51 -7.52
N ILE A 45 6.23 5.67 -6.92
CA ILE A 45 5.96 5.10 -5.60
C ILE A 45 5.18 3.81 -5.81
N ASP A 46 5.70 2.73 -5.26
CA ASP A 46 5.05 1.43 -5.18
C ASP A 46 4.75 1.12 -3.72
N LEU A 47 3.60 0.52 -3.45
CA LEU A 47 3.20 0.10 -2.12
C LEU A 47 2.83 -1.38 -2.19
N ARG A 48 3.31 -2.18 -1.25
CA ARG A 48 2.97 -3.60 -1.15
C ARG A 48 2.42 -3.88 0.23
N ILE A 49 1.31 -4.61 0.29
CA ILE A 49 0.75 -5.11 1.54
C ILE A 49 0.95 -6.61 1.61
N SER A 50 1.66 -7.08 2.63
CA SER A 50 1.87 -8.51 2.83
C SER A 50 0.62 -9.18 3.41
N PRO A 51 0.02 -10.18 2.73
CA PRO A 51 -1.26 -10.76 3.14
C PRO A 51 -1.21 -11.60 4.43
N LYS A 52 -0.01 -11.97 4.91
CA LYS A 52 0.17 -12.82 6.11
C LYS A 52 0.21 -12.04 7.41
N ASN A 53 0.89 -10.90 7.41
CA ASN A 53 1.15 -10.05 8.58
C ASN A 53 0.47 -8.68 8.45
N CYS A 54 -0.14 -8.39 7.30
CA CYS A 54 -0.68 -7.08 6.98
C CYS A 54 0.35 -5.96 7.13
N ASP A 55 1.63 -6.27 6.91
CA ASP A 55 2.70 -5.28 6.91
C ASP A 55 2.67 -4.51 5.58
N ILE A 56 2.76 -3.18 5.69
CA ILE A 56 2.73 -2.25 4.56
C ILE A 56 4.17 -1.80 4.30
N GLU A 57 4.65 -2.07 3.10
CA GLU A 57 5.94 -1.62 2.62
C GLU A 57 5.74 -0.59 1.50
N VAL A 58 6.47 0.52 1.55
CA VAL A 58 6.40 1.57 0.55
C VAL A 58 7.80 1.74 -0.04
N PHE A 59 7.87 1.66 -1.37
CA PHE A 59 9.09 1.78 -2.14
C PHE A 59 8.99 3.00 -3.05
N GLU A 60 10.05 3.79 -3.13
CA GLU A 60 10.19 4.85 -4.15
C GLU A 60 11.29 4.41 -5.12
N THR A 61 10.93 4.13 -6.37
CA THR A 61 11.89 3.78 -7.41
C THR A 61 12.55 5.05 -7.95
N LYS A 62 13.85 5.17 -7.68
CA LYS A 62 14.68 6.23 -8.27
C LYS A 62 15.48 5.68 -9.43
N GLN A 63 15.59 6.46 -10.50
CA GLN A 63 16.47 6.14 -11.60
C GLN A 63 17.91 6.45 -11.20
N VAL A 64 18.80 5.46 -11.33
CA VAL A 64 20.24 5.66 -11.12
C VAL A 64 20.77 6.46 -12.30
N VAL A 65 21.31 7.65 -12.02
CA VAL A 65 21.93 8.53 -13.01
C VAL A 65 23.38 8.79 -12.62
N GLU A 66 24.25 8.95 -13.61
CA GLU A 66 25.70 9.14 -13.41
C GLU A 66 26.02 10.52 -12.81
N SER A 67 25.14 11.50 -12.96
CA SER A 67 25.24 12.82 -12.34
C SER A 67 23.89 13.25 -11.80
N ALA A 68 23.82 13.49 -10.48
CA ALA A 68 22.64 14.05 -9.84
C ALA A 68 22.57 15.55 -10.14
N VAL A 69 21.61 15.96 -10.96
CA VAL A 69 21.30 17.38 -11.14
C VAL A 69 20.28 17.74 -10.06
N ASN A 70 20.67 18.63 -9.16
CA ASN A 70 19.89 19.10 -8.01
C ASN A 70 19.03 20.30 -8.39
#